data_AF-A0AAD6IBK7-F1
#
_entry.id   AF-A0AAD6IBK7-F1
#
_cell.length_a   1.000
_cell.length_b   1.000
_cell.length_c   1.000
_cell.angle_alpha   90.00
_cell.angle_beta   90.00
_cell.angle_gamma   90.00
#
_symmetry.space_group_name_H-M   'P 1'
#
loop_
_entity.id
_entity.type
_entity.pdbx_description
1 polymer ?
#
loop_
_entity_poly.entity_id
_entity_poly.type
_entity_poly.pdbx_seq_one_letter_code
_entity_poly.pdbx_strand_id
1 'polypeptide(L)'
;MIFFSLQAAIILAGGLQDWIDFGIICGLLVLNAAIGFIQEYHAGNVVDDLKKSLTIRAQVVLNGALKEIYSAEVVVVDVLHVQDGTIFPADGRLESQNAYLQVDQSGITGESLAVDKHSGDVCYASSAVKCGAGLMIVTATGDHTYVGTAAALVNKASGSPAHFTQMLNGMAHILLIFLVLALLVIWIASYYRSSGILHILEFTLATTVTRVPVGLPVVVTTTMAVGAAYLANLKAIVQKLSAIESLANVEILCSDKTGTLTRNRKTGGIDAIDKEFLRGLGNYPSAKSSGSYMQNHRVYSI
;
A
#
# COMPACT_ATOMS: atom_id res chain seq x y z
N MET A 1 8.84 -1.25 -21.54
CA MET A 1 9.84 -1.98 -22.37
C MET A 1 9.16 -2.99 -23.30
N ILE A 2 8.39 -3.95 -22.76
CA ILE A 2 7.61 -4.95 -23.55
C ILE A 2 6.70 -4.29 -24.61
N PHE A 3 5.99 -3.22 -24.24
CA PHE A 3 5.17 -2.44 -25.19
C PHE A 3 5.96 -1.83 -26.34
N PHE A 4 7.22 -1.41 -26.10
CA PHE A 4 8.06 -0.76 -27.12
C PHE A 4 8.59 -1.78 -28.14
N SER A 5 8.96 -2.99 -27.69
CA SER A 5 9.35 -4.08 -28.59
C SER A 5 8.19 -4.57 -29.44
N LEU A 6 6.96 -4.58 -28.90
CA LEU A 6 5.75 -4.93 -29.64
C LEU A 6 5.35 -3.85 -30.66
N GLN A 7 5.47 -2.57 -30.33
CA GLN A 7 5.28 -1.47 -31.30
C GLN A 7 6.29 -1.55 -32.45
N ALA A 8 7.56 -1.83 -32.17
CA ALA A 8 8.57 -2.02 -33.20
C ALA A 8 8.22 -3.20 -34.13
N ALA A 9 7.72 -4.32 -33.59
CA ALA A 9 7.27 -5.47 -34.37
C ALA A 9 6.06 -5.14 -35.27
N ILE A 10 5.10 -4.33 -34.79
CA ILE A 10 3.96 -3.87 -35.60
C ILE A 10 4.41 -3.01 -36.78
N ILE A 11 5.29 -2.04 -36.53
CA ILE A 11 5.80 -1.14 -37.58
C ILE A 11 6.53 -1.96 -38.64
N LEU A 12 7.31 -2.96 -38.21
CA LEU A 12 7.97 -3.89 -39.12
C LEU A 12 6.94 -4.69 -39.93
N ALA A 13 6.01 -5.38 -39.28
CA ALA A 13 4.99 -6.23 -39.93
C ALA A 13 4.14 -5.46 -40.96
N GLY A 14 3.72 -4.24 -40.63
CA GLY A 14 3.00 -3.35 -41.55
C GLY A 14 3.84 -2.95 -42.77
N GLY A 15 5.15 -2.82 -42.60
CA GLY A 15 6.10 -2.57 -43.69
C GLY A 15 6.34 -3.77 -44.61
N LEU A 16 6.20 -5.01 -44.11
CA LEU A 16 6.34 -6.23 -44.92
C LEU A 16 5.06 -6.60 -45.69
N GLN A 17 3.95 -5.91 -45.46
CA GLN A 17 2.62 -6.31 -45.94
C GLN A 17 2.17 -7.70 -45.47
N ASP A 18 2.71 -8.20 -44.35
CA ASP A 18 2.23 -9.42 -43.72
C ASP A 18 1.00 -9.11 -42.85
N TRP A 19 -0.16 -9.14 -43.48
CA TRP A 19 -1.44 -8.81 -42.86
C TRP A 19 -1.86 -9.84 -41.79
N ILE A 20 -1.36 -11.08 -41.88
CA ILE A 20 -1.71 -12.15 -40.92
C ILE A 20 -0.97 -11.91 -39.61
N ASP A 21 0.36 -11.74 -39.68
CA ASP A 21 1.18 -11.48 -38.48
C ASP A 21 0.83 -10.12 -37.85
N PHE A 22 0.57 -9.09 -38.68
CA PHE A 22 0.08 -7.80 -38.19
C PHE A 22 -1.23 -7.95 -37.40
N GLY A 23 -2.19 -8.71 -37.92
CA GLY A 23 -3.48 -8.95 -37.28
C GLY A 23 -3.34 -9.69 -35.94
N ILE A 24 -2.50 -10.73 -35.90
CA ILE A 24 -2.24 -11.51 -34.68
C ILE A 24 -1.60 -10.62 -33.58
N ILE A 25 -0.58 -9.84 -33.93
CA ILE A 25 0.11 -8.95 -32.97
C ILE A 25 -0.83 -7.86 -32.45
N CYS A 26 -1.66 -7.27 -33.34
CA CYS A 26 -2.62 -6.25 -32.95
C CYS A 26 -3.69 -6.81 -32.01
N GLY A 27 -4.25 -7.98 -32.32
CA GLY A 27 -5.21 -8.68 -31.45
C GLY A 27 -4.62 -9.02 -30.08
N LEU A 28 -3.36 -9.49 -30.04
CA LEU A 28 -2.65 -9.77 -28.79
C LEU A 28 -2.48 -8.52 -27.92
N LEU A 29 -2.21 -7.36 -28.52
CA LEU A 29 -2.08 -6.10 -27.78
C LEU A 29 -3.40 -5.59 -27.24
N VAL A 30 -4.47 -5.63 -28.05
CA VAL A 30 -5.80 -5.23 -27.61
C VAL A 30 -6.27 -6.12 -26.45
N LEU A 31 -6.05 -7.43 -26.54
CA LEU A 31 -6.37 -8.37 -25.47
C LEU A 31 -5.59 -8.05 -24.19
N ASN A 32 -4.27 -7.83 -24.27
CA ASN A 32 -3.46 -7.47 -23.10
C ASN A 32 -3.86 -6.11 -22.51
N ALA A 33 -4.19 -5.12 -23.34
CA ALA A 33 -4.67 -3.82 -22.88
C ALA A 33 -6.03 -3.93 -22.19
N ALA A 34 -6.95 -4.74 -22.73
CA ALA A 34 -8.25 -5.00 -22.11
C ALA A 34 -8.11 -5.71 -20.76
N ILE A 35 -7.26 -6.75 -20.68
CA ILE A 35 -6.96 -7.44 -19.42
C ILE A 35 -6.35 -6.46 -18.41
N GLY A 36 -5.36 -5.66 -18.83
CA GLY A 36 -4.74 -4.65 -17.98
C GLY A 36 -5.73 -3.60 -17.48
N PHE A 37 -6.64 -3.13 -18.33
CA PHE A 37 -7.69 -2.17 -17.97
C PHE A 37 -8.69 -2.75 -16.97
N ILE A 38 -9.16 -3.99 -17.19
CA ILE A 38 -10.06 -4.67 -16.26
C ILE A 38 -9.39 -4.86 -14.90
N GLN A 39 -8.09 -5.19 -14.90
CA GLN A 39 -7.29 -5.33 -13.67
C GLN A 39 -7.16 -4.02 -12.89
N GLU A 40 -6.84 -2.91 -13.56
CA GLU A 40 -6.72 -1.58 -12.94
C GLU A 40 -8.06 -1.13 -12.34
N TYR A 41 -9.17 -1.37 -13.06
CA TYR A 41 -10.51 -0.96 -12.64
C TYR A 41 -10.98 -1.67 -11.37
N HIS A 42 -10.67 -2.96 -11.21
CA HIS A 42 -11.02 -3.72 -10.00
C HIS A 42 -10.18 -3.33 -8.77
N ALA A 43 -8.95 -2.87 -8.97
CA ALA A 43 -8.06 -2.49 -7.86
C ALA A 43 -8.39 -1.11 -7.27
N GLY A 44 -8.85 -0.15 -8.09
CA GLY A 44 -9.13 1.22 -7.64
C GLY A 44 -10.36 1.38 -6.73
N ASN A 45 -11.45 0.65 -7.00
CA ASN A 45 -12.74 0.90 -6.35
C ASN A 45 -12.78 0.56 -4.85
N VAL A 46 -11.92 -0.34 -4.37
CA VAL A 46 -11.93 -0.78 -2.95
C VAL A 46 -11.41 0.32 -2.02
N VAL A 47 -10.50 1.18 -2.49
CA VAL A 47 -9.86 2.22 -1.66
C VAL A 47 -10.75 3.45 -1.52
N ASP A 48 -11.46 3.84 -2.58
CA ASP A 48 -12.31 5.04 -2.59
C ASP A 48 -13.63 4.86 -1.81
N ASP A 49 -14.19 3.65 -1.81
CA ASP A 49 -15.39 3.36 -1.02
C ASP A 49 -15.09 3.30 0.49
N LEU A 50 -13.88 2.88 0.88
CA LEU A 50 -13.43 2.94 2.29
C LEU A 50 -13.21 4.38 2.77
N LYS A 51 -12.72 5.28 1.91
CA LYS A 51 -12.54 6.71 2.25
C LYS A 51 -13.87 7.43 2.52
N LYS A 52 -14.94 7.07 1.81
CA LYS A 52 -16.27 7.69 1.99
C LYS A 52 -16.96 7.28 3.30
N SER A 53 -16.64 6.10 3.83
CA SER A 53 -17.28 5.56 5.03
C SER A 53 -16.77 6.18 6.35
N LEU A 54 -15.65 6.91 6.32
CA LEU A 54 -15.02 7.53 7.50
C LEU A 54 -15.31 9.04 7.61
N THR A 55 -16.54 9.45 7.31
CA THR A 55 -16.93 10.87 7.39
C THR A 55 -17.16 11.26 8.86
N ILE A 56 -16.08 11.67 9.52
CA ILE A 56 -16.13 12.24 10.87
C ILE A 56 -16.79 13.62 10.78
N ARG A 57 -17.82 13.85 11.62
CA ARG A 57 -18.46 15.16 11.78
C ARG A 57 -17.87 15.91 12.98
N ALA A 58 -17.80 17.22 12.87
CA ALA A 58 -17.26 18.10 13.90
C ALA A 58 -18.28 19.17 14.27
N GLN A 59 -18.37 19.53 15.56
CA GLN A 59 -19.19 20.64 16.04
C GLN A 59 -18.33 21.90 16.19
N VAL A 60 -18.71 22.96 15.50
CA VAL A 60 -18.00 24.25 15.50
C VAL A 60 -18.92 25.33 16.04
N VAL A 61 -18.33 26.27 16.78
CA VAL A 61 -19.02 27.46 17.26
C VAL A 61 -18.86 28.56 16.21
N LEU A 62 -19.92 28.86 15.48
CA LEU A 62 -19.95 29.95 14.50
C LEU A 62 -21.01 30.98 14.94
N ASN A 63 -20.62 32.25 15.06
CA ASN A 63 -21.52 33.34 15.49
C ASN A 63 -22.28 33.05 16.81
N GLY A 64 -21.66 32.31 17.74
CA GLY A 64 -22.26 31.94 19.03
C GLY A 64 -23.26 30.77 18.97
N ALA A 65 -23.45 30.14 17.81
CA ALA A 65 -24.27 28.94 17.65
C ALA A 65 -23.42 27.71 17.30
N LEU A 66 -23.83 26.55 17.82
CA LEU A 66 -23.22 25.27 17.46
C LEU A 66 -23.73 24.84 16.09
N LYS A 67 -22.80 24.57 15.17
CA LYS A 67 -23.08 24.04 13.84
C LYS A 67 -22.25 22.80 13.61
N GLU A 68 -22.90 21.74 13.13
CA GLU A 68 -22.21 20.52 12.72
C GLU A 68 -21.72 20.69 11.28
N ILE A 69 -20.41 20.51 11.05
CA ILE A 69 -19.79 20.53 9.72
C ILE A 69 -18.98 19.26 9.49
N TYR A 70 -18.60 19.02 8.24
CA TYR A 70 -17.70 17.92 7.92
C TYR A 70 -16.28 18.21 8.44
N SER A 71 -15.59 17.20 8.96
CA SER A 71 -14.19 17.34 9.43
C SER A 71 -13.27 17.96 8.36
N ALA A 72 -13.53 17.67 7.08
CA ALA A 72 -12.79 18.24 5.95
C ALA A 72 -12.99 19.75 5.74
N GLU A 73 -14.06 20.34 6.29
CA GLU A 73 -14.37 21.77 6.18
C GLU A 73 -13.81 22.59 7.35
N VAL A 74 -13.20 21.95 8.35
CA VAL A 74 -12.60 22.62 9.52
C VAL A 74 -11.36 23.39 9.10
N VAL A 75 -11.26 24.66 9.50
CA VAL A 75 -10.14 25.55 9.19
C VAL A 75 -9.39 25.95 10.47
N VAL A 76 -8.13 26.34 10.33
CA VAL A 76 -7.36 26.95 11.42
C VAL A 76 -8.08 28.18 11.94
N VAL A 77 -8.05 28.40 13.27
CA VAL A 77 -8.79 29.46 14.01
C VAL A 77 -10.26 29.13 14.29
N ASP A 78 -10.81 28.04 13.75
CA ASP A 78 -12.14 27.59 14.14
C ASP A 78 -12.18 27.17 15.63
N VAL A 79 -13.30 27.45 16.29
CA VAL A 79 -13.55 27.04 17.67
C VAL A 79 -14.42 25.80 17.66
N LEU A 80 -13.83 24.67 18.00
CA LEU A 80 -14.51 23.38 18.10
C LEU A 80 -15.08 23.17 19.49
N HIS A 81 -16.32 22.72 19.55
CA HIS A 81 -16.96 22.24 20.77
C HIS A 81 -16.73 20.73 20.87
N VAL A 82 -16.03 20.31 21.91
CA VAL A 82 -15.71 18.91 22.16
C VAL A 82 -16.42 18.43 23.42
N GLN A 83 -16.96 17.22 23.34
CA GLN A 83 -17.73 16.57 24.41
C GLN A 83 -17.41 15.08 24.44
N ASP A 84 -17.89 14.38 25.46
CA ASP A 84 -17.75 12.93 25.64
C ASP A 84 -18.01 12.15 24.34
N GLY A 85 -17.06 11.28 23.97
CA GLY A 85 -17.12 10.46 22.77
C GLY A 85 -16.74 11.16 21.46
N THR A 86 -16.42 12.47 21.51
CA THR A 86 -15.96 13.20 20.32
C THR A 86 -14.51 12.84 20.00
N ILE A 87 -14.24 12.57 18.72
CA ILE A 87 -12.87 12.41 18.20
C ILE A 87 -12.41 13.77 17.69
N PHE A 88 -11.20 14.19 18.05
CA PHE A 88 -10.65 15.46 17.58
C PHE A 88 -10.39 15.39 16.05
N PRO A 89 -11.04 16.25 15.24
CA PRO A 89 -10.86 16.26 13.78
C PRO A 89 -9.54 16.89 13.34
N ALA A 90 -8.95 17.73 14.19
CA ALA A 90 -7.79 18.56 13.91
C ALA A 90 -6.98 18.78 15.20
N ASP A 91 -5.74 19.24 15.06
CA ASP A 91 -4.92 19.64 16.20
C ASP A 91 -5.38 21.01 16.70
N GLY A 92 -5.39 21.19 18.01
CA GLY A 92 -5.84 22.44 18.61
C GLY A 92 -5.37 22.65 20.04
N ARG A 93 -5.73 23.80 20.58
CA ARG A 93 -5.43 24.20 21.96
C ARG A 93 -6.72 24.37 22.73
N LEU A 94 -6.79 23.79 23.93
CA LEU A 94 -7.96 23.92 24.80
C LEU A 94 -7.97 25.33 25.41
N GLU A 95 -9.07 26.07 25.28
CA GLU A 95 -9.19 27.44 25.82
C GLU A 95 -10.24 27.56 26.93
N SER A 96 -10.87 26.45 27.32
CA SER A 96 -11.86 26.45 28.40
C SER A 96 -11.20 26.47 29.78
N GLN A 97 -11.35 27.58 30.50
CA GLN A 97 -10.70 27.84 31.80
C GLN A 97 -11.09 26.86 32.93
N ASN A 98 -12.24 26.18 32.83
CA ASN A 98 -12.75 25.22 33.83
C ASN A 98 -13.08 23.84 33.25
N ALA A 99 -12.62 23.51 32.03
CA ALA A 99 -12.86 22.18 31.46
C ALA A 99 -11.89 21.16 32.06
N TYR A 100 -12.42 20.15 32.74
CA TYR A 100 -11.70 18.91 33.02
C TYR A 100 -11.93 17.98 31.83
N LEU A 101 -10.89 17.75 31.03
CA LEU A 101 -10.98 16.94 29.81
C LEU A 101 -10.02 15.77 29.89
N GLN A 102 -10.56 14.55 29.81
CA GLN A 102 -9.78 13.32 29.70
C GLN A 102 -9.75 12.85 28.27
N VAL A 103 -8.53 12.71 27.73
CA VAL A 103 -8.31 12.37 26.34
C VAL A 103 -7.58 11.05 26.23
N ASP A 104 -8.12 10.13 25.43
CA ASP A 104 -7.45 8.92 24.98
C ASP A 104 -6.49 9.26 23.83
N GLN A 105 -5.19 9.15 24.08
CA GLN A 105 -4.14 9.35 23.09
C GLN A 105 -3.49 8.03 22.64
N SER A 106 -4.10 6.88 22.96
CA SER A 106 -3.53 5.56 22.64
C SER A 106 -3.23 5.35 21.16
N GLY A 107 -4.00 5.98 20.27
CA GLY A 107 -3.75 5.93 18.82
C GLY A 107 -2.47 6.65 18.37
N ILE A 108 -1.88 7.50 19.21
CA ILE A 108 -0.67 8.28 18.91
C ILE A 108 0.50 7.85 19.78
N THR A 109 0.26 7.65 21.07
CA THR A 109 1.31 7.35 22.06
C THR A 109 1.46 5.86 22.37
N GLY A 110 0.49 5.02 21.99
CA GLY A 110 0.47 3.60 22.37
C GLY A 110 0.10 3.34 23.83
N GLU A 111 -0.15 4.39 24.62
CA GLU A 111 -0.49 4.29 26.04
C GLU A 111 -2.00 4.29 26.26
N SER A 112 -2.54 3.26 26.91
CA SER A 112 -3.99 3.12 27.17
C SER A 112 -4.53 4.04 28.27
N LEU A 113 -3.66 4.76 28.97
CA LEU A 113 -4.04 5.66 30.06
C LEU A 113 -4.54 6.99 29.46
N ALA A 114 -5.74 7.41 29.88
CA ALA A 114 -6.24 8.72 29.51
C ALA A 114 -5.37 9.81 30.15
N VAL A 115 -5.14 10.87 29.39
CA VAL A 115 -4.35 12.02 29.83
C VAL A 115 -5.31 13.16 30.19
N ASP A 116 -5.12 13.71 31.39
CA ASP A 116 -5.85 14.89 31.85
C ASP A 116 -5.31 16.13 31.10
N LYS A 117 -6.22 16.87 30.45
CA LYS A 117 -5.93 18.10 29.70
C LYS A 117 -6.56 19.29 30.40
N HIS A 118 -5.77 20.35 30.54
CA HIS A 118 -6.15 21.61 31.16
C HIS A 118 -6.16 22.75 30.14
N SER A 119 -6.68 23.91 30.55
CA SER A 119 -6.67 25.11 29.73
C SER A 119 -5.25 25.45 29.27
N GLY A 120 -5.08 25.60 27.97
CA GLY A 120 -3.82 25.90 27.31
C GLY A 120 -3.07 24.68 26.78
N ASP A 121 -3.51 23.46 27.09
CA ASP A 121 -2.88 22.23 26.59
C ASP A 121 -3.25 21.94 25.14
N VAL A 122 -2.30 21.30 24.45
CA VAL A 122 -2.46 20.85 23.07
C VAL A 122 -3.25 19.54 23.02
N CYS A 123 -4.26 19.51 22.16
CA CYS A 123 -5.05 18.35 21.80
C CYS A 123 -4.69 17.93 20.37
N TYR A 124 -4.43 16.64 20.17
CA TYR A 124 -4.02 16.09 18.89
C TYR A 124 -5.21 15.47 18.14
N ALA A 125 -5.21 15.62 16.83
CA ALA A 125 -6.14 14.96 15.92
C ALA A 125 -6.14 13.43 16.13
N SER A 126 -7.28 12.78 15.90
CA SER A 126 -7.49 11.35 16.12
C SER A 126 -7.43 10.87 17.58
N SER A 127 -7.27 11.78 18.55
CA SER A 127 -7.49 11.46 19.96
C SER A 127 -9.00 11.47 20.28
N ALA A 128 -9.44 10.70 21.27
CA ALA A 128 -10.86 10.61 21.65
C ALA A 128 -11.10 11.17 23.04
N VAL A 129 -12.14 11.99 23.21
CA VAL A 129 -12.55 12.48 24.54
C VAL A 129 -13.28 11.37 25.29
N LYS A 130 -12.76 10.97 26.46
CA LYS A 130 -13.43 10.00 27.34
C LYS A 130 -14.44 10.66 28.26
N CYS A 131 -14.03 11.76 28.90
CA CYS A 131 -14.83 12.48 29.88
C CYS A 131 -14.53 13.98 29.79
N GLY A 132 -15.56 14.81 29.89
CA GLY A 132 -15.47 16.26 29.89
C GLY A 132 -16.03 16.94 28.65
N ALA A 133 -16.15 18.26 28.75
CA ALA A 133 -16.53 19.11 27.63
C ALA A 133 -15.69 20.40 27.64
N GLY A 134 -15.41 20.93 26.46
CA GLY A 134 -14.58 22.12 26.34
C GLY A 134 -14.64 22.76 24.96
N LEU A 135 -14.04 23.95 24.88
CA LEU A 135 -13.83 24.66 23.64
C LEU A 135 -12.35 24.57 23.27
N MET A 136 -12.08 24.21 22.04
CA MET A 136 -10.75 24.06 21.48
C MET A 136 -10.60 24.97 20.27
N ILE A 137 -9.51 25.73 20.19
CA ILE A 137 -9.16 26.48 18.99
C ILE A 137 -8.28 25.61 18.10
N VAL A 138 -8.65 25.48 16.83
CA VAL A 138 -7.89 24.72 15.84
C VAL A 138 -6.59 25.44 15.50
N THR A 139 -5.46 24.74 15.63
CA THR A 139 -4.13 25.26 15.33
C THR A 139 -3.55 24.66 14.04
N ALA A 140 -3.88 23.41 13.71
CA ALA A 140 -3.46 22.77 12.47
C ALA A 140 -4.49 21.75 11.97
N THR A 141 -4.64 21.65 10.65
CA THR A 141 -5.59 20.75 9.97
C THR A 141 -4.88 19.92 8.89
N GLY A 142 -5.46 18.78 8.52
CA GLY A 142 -4.95 17.90 7.46
C GLY A 142 -3.50 17.45 7.67
N ASP A 143 -2.69 17.59 6.61
CA ASP A 143 -1.28 17.16 6.59
C ASP A 143 -0.38 17.90 7.58
N HIS A 144 -0.82 19.06 8.09
CA HIS A 144 -0.07 19.86 9.06
C HIS A 144 -0.33 19.47 10.51
N THR A 145 -1.26 18.55 10.77
CA THR A 145 -1.44 17.97 12.12
C THR A 145 -0.25 17.08 12.50
N TYR A 146 -0.10 16.77 13.78
CA TYR A 146 0.92 15.85 14.28
C TYR A 146 0.82 14.48 13.61
N VAL A 147 -0.40 13.93 13.55
CA VAL A 147 -0.69 12.64 12.89
C VAL A 147 -0.53 12.77 11.36
N GLY A 148 -0.97 13.87 10.76
CA GLY A 148 -0.84 14.14 9.33
C GLY A 148 0.62 14.25 8.88
N THR A 149 1.46 14.92 9.67
CA THR A 149 2.89 15.07 9.40
C THR A 149 3.60 13.72 9.52
N ALA A 150 3.27 12.93 10.54
CA ALA A 150 3.78 11.57 10.69
C ALA A 150 3.37 10.69 9.49
N ALA A 151 2.10 10.73 9.08
CA ALA A 151 1.61 10.03 7.90
C ALA A 151 2.28 10.48 6.61
N ALA A 152 2.54 11.78 6.43
CA ALA A 152 3.24 12.34 5.28
C ALA A 152 4.71 11.87 5.22
N LEU A 153 5.40 11.78 6.36
CA LEU A 153 6.76 11.25 6.46
C LEU A 153 6.80 9.76 6.07
N VAL A 154 5.84 8.96 6.55
CA VAL A 154 5.72 7.54 6.18
C VAL A 154 5.42 7.39 4.69
N ASN A 155 4.52 8.19 4.13
CA ASN A 155 4.20 8.16 2.70
C ASN A 155 5.42 8.54 1.84
N LYS A 156 6.21 9.53 2.28
CA LYS A 156 7.45 9.93 1.61
C LYS A 156 8.51 8.82 1.65
N ALA A 157 8.58 8.05 2.74
CA ALA A 157 9.46 6.88 2.84
C ALA A 157 8.95 5.67 2.04
N SER A 158 7.64 5.60 1.76
CA SER A 158 6.98 4.49 1.04
C SER A 158 7.14 4.56 -0.49
N GLY A 159 7.87 5.54 -1.02
CA GLY A 159 8.03 5.81 -2.46
C GLY A 159 8.99 4.88 -3.22
N SER A 160 9.52 3.82 -2.59
CA SER A 160 10.37 2.87 -3.31
C SER A 160 9.53 1.97 -4.22
N PRO A 161 9.84 1.88 -5.53
CA PRO A 161 9.18 0.91 -6.40
C PRO A 161 9.37 -0.50 -5.84
N ALA A 162 8.33 -1.32 -5.93
CA ALA A 162 8.34 -2.70 -5.45
C ALA A 162 9.58 -3.43 -5.97
N HIS A 163 10.36 -4.01 -5.06
CA HIS A 163 11.64 -4.63 -5.36
C HIS A 163 11.49 -5.75 -6.41
N PHE A 164 10.36 -6.47 -6.40
CA PHE A 164 10.02 -7.45 -7.42
C PHE A 164 9.81 -6.84 -8.80
N THR A 165 9.22 -5.65 -8.90
CA THR A 165 9.09 -4.95 -10.19
C THR A 165 10.46 -4.61 -10.78
N GLN A 166 11.44 -4.28 -9.92
CA GLN A 166 12.82 -4.08 -10.35
C GLN A 166 13.47 -5.40 -10.80
N MET A 167 13.27 -6.49 -10.05
CA MET A 167 13.79 -7.82 -10.43
C MET A 167 13.18 -8.31 -11.76
N LEU A 168 11.87 -8.12 -11.96
CA LEU A 168 11.18 -8.42 -13.22
C LEU A 168 11.75 -7.62 -14.39
N ASN A 169 12.02 -6.32 -14.18
CA ASN A 169 12.66 -5.49 -15.20
C ASN A 169 14.09 -5.94 -15.50
N GLY A 170 14.84 -6.40 -14.50
CA GLY A 170 16.15 -7.01 -14.67
C GLY A 170 16.10 -8.31 -15.50
N MET A 171 15.15 -9.20 -15.19
CA MET A 171 14.92 -10.41 -15.99
C MET A 171 14.51 -10.08 -17.42
N ALA A 172 13.65 -9.07 -17.62
CA ALA A 172 13.27 -8.59 -18.94
C ALA A 172 14.47 -8.04 -19.73
N HIS A 173 15.41 -7.36 -19.07
CA HIS A 173 16.65 -6.90 -19.70
C HIS A 173 17.55 -8.06 -20.14
N ILE A 174 17.72 -9.07 -19.29
CA ILE A 174 18.50 -10.28 -19.63
C ILE A 174 17.87 -10.98 -20.84
N LEU A 175 16.55 -11.16 -20.83
CA LEU A 175 15.83 -11.79 -21.94
C LEU A 175 15.95 -10.97 -23.24
N LEU A 176 15.95 -9.63 -23.14
CA LEU A 176 16.19 -8.75 -24.29
C LEU A 176 17.61 -8.91 -24.85
N ILE A 177 18.64 -9.01 -24.00
CA ILE A 177 20.01 -9.26 -24.46
C ILE A 177 20.08 -10.58 -25.24
N PHE A 178 19.45 -11.65 -24.75
CA PHE A 178 19.37 -12.93 -25.46
C PHE A 178 18.57 -12.83 -26.76
N LEU A 179 17.48 -12.05 -26.80
CA LEU A 179 16.73 -11.80 -28.03
C LEU A 179 17.61 -11.12 -29.08
N VAL A 180 18.27 -10.01 -28.74
CA VAL A 180 19.14 -9.27 -29.68
C VAL A 180 20.28 -10.14 -30.17
N LEU A 181 20.91 -10.91 -29.27
CA LEU A 181 21.97 -11.85 -29.65
C LEU A 181 21.46 -12.90 -30.63
N ALA A 182 20.29 -13.48 -30.39
CA ALA A 182 19.70 -14.46 -31.28
C ALA A 182 19.32 -13.87 -32.65
N LEU A 183 18.79 -12.64 -32.68
CA LEU A 183 18.52 -11.94 -33.94
C LEU A 183 19.81 -11.69 -34.73
N LEU A 184 20.89 -11.31 -34.06
CA LEU A 184 22.20 -11.12 -34.68
C LEU A 184 22.74 -12.43 -35.27
N VAL A 185 22.63 -13.54 -34.54
CA VAL A 185 23.01 -14.87 -35.03
C VAL A 185 22.18 -15.28 -36.25
N ILE A 186 20.86 -15.07 -36.22
CA ILE A 186 19.96 -15.35 -37.35
C ILE A 186 20.36 -14.53 -38.58
N TRP A 187 20.70 -13.26 -38.38
CA TRP A 187 21.09 -12.36 -39.45
C TRP A 187 22.41 -12.78 -40.10
N ILE A 188 23.43 -13.11 -39.30
CA ILE A 188 24.72 -13.63 -39.79
C ILE A 188 24.52 -14.96 -40.53
N ALA A 189 23.80 -15.91 -39.94
CA ALA A 189 23.56 -17.22 -40.56
C ALA A 189 22.82 -17.10 -41.89
N SER A 190 21.85 -16.18 -41.97
CA SER A 190 21.07 -15.95 -43.18
C SER A 190 21.87 -15.25 -44.28
N TYR A 191 22.80 -14.37 -43.90
CA TYR A 191 23.76 -13.77 -44.84
C TYR A 191 24.61 -14.84 -45.53
N TYR A 192 25.16 -15.80 -44.77
CA TYR A 192 25.92 -16.92 -45.35
C TYR A 192 25.06 -17.86 -46.21
N ARG A 193 23.76 -17.98 -45.90
CA ARG A 193 22.83 -18.84 -46.64
C ARG A 193 22.25 -18.20 -47.91
N SER A 194 22.59 -16.94 -48.19
CA SER A 194 22.08 -16.17 -49.35
C SER A 194 20.55 -16.06 -49.36
N SER A 195 19.91 -16.13 -48.20
CA SER A 195 18.45 -16.05 -48.08
C SER A 195 17.96 -14.66 -48.50
N GLY A 196 16.81 -14.61 -49.17
CA GLY A 196 16.17 -13.33 -49.51
C GLY A 196 15.85 -12.51 -48.26
N ILE A 197 16.06 -11.19 -48.33
CA ILE A 197 15.89 -10.27 -47.18
C ILE A 197 14.50 -10.36 -46.54
N LEU A 198 13.46 -10.60 -47.35
CA LEU A 198 12.08 -10.77 -46.88
C LEU A 198 11.96 -11.96 -45.92
N HIS A 199 12.60 -13.09 -46.24
CA HIS A 199 12.52 -14.29 -45.41
C HIS A 199 13.27 -14.13 -44.08
N ILE A 200 14.37 -13.37 -44.08
CA ILE A 200 15.11 -13.02 -42.85
C ILE A 200 14.24 -12.16 -41.94
N LEU A 201 13.47 -11.26 -42.54
CA LEU A 201 12.65 -10.29 -41.84
C LEU A 201 11.39 -10.94 -41.25
N GLU A 202 10.73 -11.85 -41.97
CA GLU A 202 9.69 -12.74 -41.46
C GLU A 202 10.19 -13.55 -40.25
N PHE A 203 11.35 -14.20 -40.37
CA PHE A 203 11.91 -15.01 -39.28
C PHE A 203 12.29 -14.17 -38.06
N THR A 204 12.78 -12.95 -38.28
CA THR A 204 13.10 -11.97 -37.23
C THR A 204 11.83 -11.50 -36.50
N LEU A 205 10.75 -11.26 -37.24
CA LEU A 205 9.44 -10.88 -36.69
C LEU A 205 8.89 -12.01 -35.82
N ALA A 206 8.81 -13.23 -36.35
CA ALA A 206 8.31 -14.39 -35.64
C ALA A 206 9.11 -14.70 -34.36
N THR A 207 10.44 -14.58 -34.44
CA THR A 207 11.35 -14.79 -33.30
C THR A 207 11.16 -13.73 -32.22
N THR A 208 10.94 -12.47 -32.62
CA THR A 208 10.70 -11.36 -31.69
C THR A 208 9.40 -11.57 -30.92
N VAL A 209 8.31 -11.88 -31.61
CA VAL A 209 7.00 -12.09 -30.97
C VAL A 209 7.03 -13.26 -29.99
N THR A 210 7.70 -14.36 -30.36
CA THR A 210 7.79 -15.57 -29.51
C THR A 210 8.58 -15.35 -28.23
N ARG A 211 9.61 -14.50 -28.26
CA ARG A 211 10.51 -14.28 -27.10
C ARG A 211 10.03 -13.21 -26.12
N VAL A 212 9.06 -12.37 -26.47
CA VAL A 212 8.57 -11.33 -25.56
C VAL A 212 7.59 -11.94 -24.55
N PRO A 213 7.85 -11.85 -23.24
CA PRO A 213 7.03 -12.50 -22.21
C PRO A 213 5.81 -11.63 -21.87
N VAL A 214 4.89 -11.48 -22.83
CA VAL A 214 3.77 -10.52 -22.72
C VAL A 214 2.84 -10.83 -21.54
N GLY A 215 2.71 -12.11 -21.18
CA GLY A 215 1.83 -12.55 -20.09
C GLY A 215 2.40 -12.40 -18.68
N LEU A 216 3.70 -12.11 -18.52
CA LEU A 216 4.35 -12.14 -17.20
C LEU A 216 3.74 -11.09 -16.23
N PRO A 217 3.56 -9.81 -16.62
CA PRO A 217 2.95 -8.82 -15.73
C PRO A 217 1.53 -9.20 -15.30
N VAL A 218 0.76 -9.78 -16.22
CA VAL A 218 -0.63 -10.21 -15.98
C VAL A 218 -0.69 -11.34 -14.96
N VAL A 219 0.15 -12.37 -15.12
CA VAL A 219 0.20 -13.52 -14.21
C VAL A 219 0.63 -13.09 -12.81
N VAL A 220 1.63 -12.20 -12.71
CA VAL A 220 2.09 -11.65 -11.43
C VAL A 220 0.99 -10.88 -10.72
N THR A 221 0.37 -9.90 -11.41
CA THR A 221 -0.70 -9.08 -10.81
C THR A 221 -1.89 -9.92 -10.39
N THR A 222 -2.28 -10.91 -11.20
CA THR A 222 -3.39 -11.82 -10.88
C THR A 222 -3.07 -12.67 -9.65
N THR A 223 -1.86 -13.23 -9.57
CA THR A 223 -1.43 -14.04 -8.42
C THR A 223 -1.40 -13.21 -7.14
N MET A 224 -0.88 -11.98 -7.21
CA MET A 224 -0.88 -11.06 -6.06
C MET A 224 -2.30 -10.66 -5.66
N ALA A 225 -3.21 -10.40 -6.61
CA ALA A 225 -4.59 -10.04 -6.33
C ALA A 225 -5.37 -11.20 -5.67
N VAL A 226 -5.19 -12.42 -6.16
CA VAL A 226 -5.76 -13.63 -5.53
C VAL A 226 -5.18 -13.84 -4.13
N GLY A 227 -3.88 -13.62 -3.94
CA GLY A 227 -3.23 -13.65 -2.63
C GLY A 227 -3.79 -12.61 -1.66
N ALA A 228 -4.02 -11.39 -2.13
CA ALA A 228 -4.66 -10.32 -1.36
C ALA A 228 -6.08 -10.72 -0.92
N ALA A 229 -6.87 -11.28 -1.84
CA ALA A 229 -8.22 -11.75 -1.56
C ALA A 229 -8.24 -12.91 -0.56
N TYR A 230 -7.27 -13.83 -0.66
CA TYR A 230 -7.11 -14.92 0.30
C TYR A 230 -6.76 -14.40 1.70
N LEU A 231 -5.84 -13.44 1.83
CA LEU A 231 -5.49 -12.81 3.10
C LEU A 231 -6.67 -12.04 3.71
N ALA A 232 -7.48 -11.37 2.88
CA ALA A 232 -8.67 -10.67 3.32
C ALA A 232 -9.71 -11.64 3.95
N ASN A 233 -9.88 -12.84 3.41
CA ASN A 233 -10.72 -13.88 4.01
C ASN A 233 -10.19 -14.37 5.37
N LEU A 234 -8.89 -14.24 5.63
CA LEU A 234 -8.26 -14.49 6.93
C LEU A 234 -8.27 -13.27 7.86
N LYS A 235 -9.07 -12.23 7.54
CA LYS A 235 -9.16 -10.96 8.27
C LYS A 235 -7.86 -10.12 8.26
N ALA A 236 -6.94 -10.41 7.34
CA ALA A 236 -5.74 -9.60 7.11
C ALA A 236 -5.91 -8.75 5.84
N ILE A 237 -6.22 -7.47 6.00
CA ILE A 237 -6.53 -6.57 4.89
C ILE A 237 -5.24 -5.98 4.32
N VAL A 238 -4.97 -6.25 3.05
CA VAL A 238 -3.81 -5.70 2.34
C VAL A 238 -4.23 -4.52 1.47
N GLN A 239 -3.69 -3.33 1.75
CA GLN A 239 -4.04 -2.10 1.03
C GLN A 239 -3.22 -1.88 -0.26
N LYS A 240 -2.01 -2.45 -0.34
CA LYS A 240 -1.11 -2.32 -1.50
C LYS A 240 -0.59 -3.71 -1.88
N LEU A 241 -0.68 -4.09 -3.16
CA LEU A 241 -0.19 -5.40 -3.65
C LEU A 241 1.31 -5.58 -3.38
N SER A 242 2.09 -4.50 -3.44
CA SER A 242 3.53 -4.51 -3.10
C SER A 242 3.80 -4.91 -1.64
N ALA A 243 2.84 -4.73 -0.73
CA ALA A 243 3.01 -5.13 0.67
C ALA A 243 3.05 -6.65 0.84
N ILE A 244 2.43 -7.42 -0.06
CA ILE A 244 2.48 -8.89 -0.05
C ILE A 244 3.91 -9.36 -0.29
N GLU A 245 4.59 -8.72 -1.24
CA GLU A 245 6.00 -9.00 -1.53
C GLU A 245 6.90 -8.64 -0.35
N SER A 246 6.73 -7.44 0.23
CA SER A 246 7.49 -7.03 1.40
C SER A 246 7.27 -8.00 2.57
N LEU A 247 6.03 -8.43 2.81
CA LEU A 247 5.68 -9.39 3.86
C LEU A 247 6.35 -10.76 3.64
N ALA A 248 6.45 -11.22 2.40
CA ALA A 248 7.12 -12.48 2.07
C ALA A 248 8.63 -12.45 2.36
N ASN A 249 9.24 -11.26 2.35
CA ASN A 249 10.66 -11.05 2.65
C ASN A 249 10.92 -10.54 4.08
N VAL A 250 9.91 -10.54 4.96
CA VAL A 250 10.10 -10.11 6.36
C VAL A 250 10.96 -11.13 7.11
N GLU A 251 12.14 -10.70 7.53
CA GLU A 251 13.02 -11.46 8.44
C GLU A 251 12.81 -11.07 9.91
N ILE A 252 12.45 -9.81 10.17
CA ILE A 252 12.25 -9.26 11.52
C ILE A 252 10.86 -8.65 11.60
N LEU A 253 10.03 -9.20 12.49
CA LEU A 253 8.72 -8.64 12.82
C LEU A 253 8.83 -7.78 14.08
N CYS A 254 8.79 -6.46 13.91
CA CYS A 254 8.56 -5.53 15.01
C CYS A 254 7.06 -5.35 15.18
N SER A 255 6.51 -5.78 16.33
CA SER A 255 5.10 -5.63 16.66
C SER A 255 4.95 -4.68 17.85
N ASP A 256 4.01 -3.75 17.75
CA ASP A 256 3.60 -2.93 18.89
C ASP A 256 2.96 -3.80 19.98
N LYS A 257 3.04 -3.35 21.23
CA LYS A 257 2.48 -4.06 22.38
C LYS A 257 0.98 -3.80 22.50
N THR A 258 0.60 -2.54 22.69
CA THR A 258 -0.76 -2.17 23.10
C THR A 258 -1.73 -2.24 21.93
N GLY A 259 -2.79 -3.03 22.04
CA GLY A 259 -3.79 -3.16 20.97
C GLY A 259 -3.37 -4.04 19.79
N THR A 260 -2.11 -4.50 19.76
CA THR A 260 -1.60 -5.48 18.78
C THR A 260 -1.26 -6.81 19.44
N LEU A 261 -0.31 -6.86 20.39
CA LEU A 261 -0.01 -8.08 21.17
C LEU A 261 -0.94 -8.27 22.37
N THR A 262 -1.39 -7.16 22.96
CA THR A 262 -2.30 -7.17 24.11
C THR A 262 -3.69 -6.68 23.70
N ARG A 263 -4.73 -7.30 24.27
CA ARG A 263 -6.07 -6.71 24.23
C ARG A 263 -5.99 -5.39 25.00
N ASN A 264 -6.34 -4.27 24.35
CA ASN A 264 -6.40 -2.93 24.94
C ASN A 264 -7.54 -2.82 25.98
N ARG A 265 -7.50 -3.69 26.99
CA ARG A 265 -8.42 -3.84 28.12
C ARG A 265 -7.59 -4.23 29.32
N LYS A 266 -7.58 -3.36 30.34
CA LYS A 266 -6.97 -3.67 31.63
C LYS A 266 -7.79 -4.76 32.31
N THR A 267 -7.38 -6.00 32.15
CA THR A 267 -7.82 -7.10 33.00
C THR A 267 -6.79 -7.19 34.12
N GLY A 268 -7.18 -6.97 35.37
CA GLY A 268 -6.24 -6.92 36.48
C GLY A 268 -5.38 -8.19 36.57
N GLY A 269 -4.07 -8.04 36.41
CA GLY A 269 -3.07 -9.10 36.59
C GLY A 269 -2.54 -9.71 35.28
N ILE A 270 -1.22 -9.55 35.11
CA ILE A 270 -0.30 -10.19 34.13
C ILE A 270 -0.74 -10.18 32.66
N ASP A 271 -0.05 -9.34 31.88
CA ASP A 271 -0.12 -9.22 30.41
C ASP A 271 -0.45 -10.55 29.71
N ALA A 272 -1.73 -10.72 29.38
CA ALA A 272 -2.22 -11.85 28.61
C ALA A 272 -1.84 -11.65 27.14
N ILE A 273 -0.59 -12.02 26.79
CA ILE A 273 -0.19 -12.26 25.40
C ILE A 273 -1.17 -13.29 24.83
N ASP A 274 -1.75 -12.98 23.67
CA ASP A 274 -2.75 -13.83 23.05
C ASP A 274 -2.20 -15.23 22.75
N LYS A 275 -2.76 -16.27 23.41
CA LYS A 275 -2.35 -17.67 23.23
C LYS A 275 -2.61 -18.16 21.81
N GLU A 276 -3.52 -17.51 21.08
CA GLU A 276 -3.83 -17.81 19.67
C GLU A 276 -2.71 -17.32 18.73
N PHE A 277 -2.15 -16.14 19.01
CA PHE A 277 -0.98 -15.60 18.30
C PHE A 277 0.27 -16.47 18.50
N LEU A 278 0.55 -16.88 19.74
CA LEU A 278 1.67 -17.79 20.05
C LEU A 278 1.51 -19.18 19.42
N ARG A 279 0.27 -19.69 19.33
CA ARG A 279 -0.02 -20.95 18.62
C ARG A 279 0.20 -20.83 17.11
N GLY A 280 -0.12 -19.69 16.52
CA GLY A 280 0.13 -19.40 15.10
C GLY A 280 1.62 -19.43 14.75
N LEU A 281 2.48 -18.85 15.60
CA LEU A 281 3.93 -18.85 15.40
C LEU A 281 4.57 -20.24 15.53
N GLY A 282 4.05 -21.10 16.41
CA GLY A 282 4.56 -22.47 16.62
C GLY A 282 4.38 -23.43 15.44
N ASN A 283 3.54 -23.09 14.47
CA ASN A 283 3.25 -23.92 13.29
C ASN A 283 4.16 -23.64 12.09
N TYR A 284 5.06 -22.65 12.15
CA TYR A 284 5.99 -22.35 11.06
C TYR A 284 7.31 -23.14 11.19
N PRO A 285 7.85 -23.75 10.11
CA PRO A 285 9.02 -24.63 10.17
C PRO A 285 10.28 -23.97 10.75
N SER A 286 10.46 -22.67 10.55
CA SER A 286 11.60 -21.91 11.10
C SER A 286 11.54 -21.72 12.61
N ALA A 287 10.38 -21.92 13.26
CA ALA A 287 10.26 -21.84 14.71
C ALA A 287 10.76 -23.11 15.44
N LYS A 288 10.82 -24.26 14.74
CA LYS A 288 11.19 -25.56 15.36
C LYS A 288 12.70 -25.81 15.45
N SER A 289 13.55 -25.09 14.73
CA SER A 289 15.01 -25.24 14.89
C SER A 289 15.61 -24.33 15.96
N SER A 290 14.79 -23.53 16.65
CA SER A 290 15.26 -22.49 17.59
C SER A 290 15.15 -22.86 19.06
N GLY A 291 15.02 -24.17 19.38
CA GLY A 291 15.15 -24.65 20.77
C GLY A 291 16.53 -24.39 21.38
N SER A 292 17.54 -24.10 20.56
CA SER A 292 18.90 -23.75 20.99
C SER A 292 19.39 -22.38 20.50
N TYR A 293 18.62 -21.67 19.66
CA TYR A 293 19.00 -20.36 19.09
C TYR A 293 18.34 -19.15 19.80
N MET A 294 17.33 -19.37 20.65
CA MET A 294 16.65 -18.32 21.42
C MET A 294 17.44 -17.79 22.65
N GLN A 295 18.69 -18.19 22.86
CA GLN A 295 19.52 -17.60 23.92
C GLN A 295 20.30 -16.34 23.49
N ASN A 296 20.36 -16.00 22.19
CA ASN A 296 21.30 -14.96 21.72
C ASN A 296 20.73 -13.85 20.82
N HIS A 297 19.43 -13.83 20.52
CA HIS A 297 18.86 -12.76 19.68
C HIS A 297 17.83 -11.93 20.45
N ARG A 298 18.21 -10.66 20.67
CA ARG A 298 17.42 -9.63 21.33
C ARG A 298 16.16 -9.35 20.52
N VAL A 299 15.02 -9.81 21.04
CA VAL A 299 13.71 -9.24 20.70
C VAL A 299 13.72 -7.81 21.25
N TYR A 300 13.74 -6.82 20.37
CA TYR A 300 13.57 -5.44 20.76
C TYR A 300 12.09 -5.11 20.68
N SER A 301 11.46 -4.92 21.86
CA SER A 301 10.22 -4.16 21.95
C SER A 301 10.57 -2.68 21.84
N ILE A 302 9.81 -1.94 21.06
CA ILE A 302 9.80 -0.48 21.10
C ILE A 302 8.60 -0.06 21.94
#